data_AF-A0A2A6CCP4-F1
#
_entry.id   AF-A0A2A6CCP4-F1
#
_cell.length_a   1.000
_cell.length_b   1.000
_cell.length_c   1.000
_cell.angle_alpha   90.00
_cell.angle_beta   90.00
_cell.angle_gamma   90.00
#
_symmetry.space_group_name_H-M   'P 1'
#
loop_
_entity.id
_entity.type
_entity.pdbx_description
1 polymer ?
#
loop_
_entity_poly.entity_id
_entity_poly.type
_entity_poly.pdbx_seq_one_letter_code
_entity_poly.pdbx_strand_id
1 'polypeptide(L)' 'NFATQISAIDSIGQRIVVSDSQESVHFLRYRKAENQLVVFADDLTPRYVTSVCILDYHTVAVGDKFGTVAI' A
#
# COMPACT_ATOMS: atom_id res chain seq x y z
N ASN A 1 3.17 -6.13 -8.49
CA ASN A 1 2.63 -7.50 -8.38
C ASN A 1 2.21 -7.65 -6.94
N PHE A 2 1.03 -8.18 -6.64
CA PHE A 2 0.64 -8.47 -5.25
C PHE A 2 0.84 -9.97 -5.06
N ALA A 3 1.91 -10.34 -4.36
CA ALA A 3 2.32 -11.74 -4.30
C ALA A 3 1.39 -12.59 -3.44
N THR A 4 0.69 -11.98 -2.47
CA THR A 4 -0.11 -12.72 -1.50
C THR A 4 -1.54 -12.17 -1.41
N GLN A 5 -2.08 -12.02 -0.19
CA GLN A 5 -3.41 -11.50 0.06
C GLN A 5 -3.35 -9.99 0.25
N ILE A 6 -4.23 -9.27 -0.44
CA ILE A 6 -4.47 -7.85 -0.17
C ILE A 6 -5.21 -7.74 1.17
N SER A 7 -4.61 -7.06 2.15
CA SER A 7 -5.16 -6.88 3.49
C SER A 7 -5.96 -5.59 3.65
N ALA A 8 -5.58 -4.53 2.92
CA ALA A 8 -6.27 -3.24 2.93
C ALA A 8 -6.08 -2.47 1.61
N ILE A 9 -7.06 -1.63 1.28
CA ILE A 9 -7.01 -0.71 0.13
C ILE A 9 -7.54 0.64 0.60
N ASP A 10 -6.71 1.66 0.50
CA ASP A 10 -7.09 3.05 0.77
C ASP A 10 -6.74 3.94 -0.44
N SER A 11 -7.32 5.14 -0.50
CA SER A 11 -7.02 6.07 -1.59
C SER A 11 -7.02 7.53 -1.14
N ILE A 12 -6.15 8.31 -1.78
CA ILE A 12 -6.08 9.76 -1.62
C ILE A 12 -5.83 10.42 -2.98
N GLY A 13 -6.82 11.16 -3.48
CA GLY A 13 -6.77 11.77 -4.81
C GLY A 13 -6.59 10.75 -5.92
N GLN A 14 -5.47 10.81 -6.65
CA GLN A 14 -5.14 9.87 -7.74
C GLN A 14 -4.28 8.68 -7.30
N ARG A 15 -3.98 8.58 -6.00
CA ARG A 15 -3.15 7.52 -5.43
C ARG A 15 -4.02 6.51 -4.73
N ILE A 16 -3.68 5.25 -4.94
CA ILE A 16 -4.29 4.10 -4.27
C ILE A 16 -3.16 3.43 -3.51
N VAL A 17 -3.36 3.19 -2.23
CA VAL A 17 -2.43 2.47 -1.36
C VAL A 17 -3.00 1.07 -1.19
N VAL A 18 -2.25 0.06 -1.61
CA VAL A 18 -2.63 -1.34 -1.46
C VAL A 18 -1.67 -2.00 -0.50
N SER A 19 -2.20 -2.64 0.52
CA SER A 19 -1.42 -3.37 1.51
C SER A 19 -1.46 -4.86 1.19
N ASP A 20 -0.30 -5.48 1.09
CA ASP A 20 -0.14 -6.92 0.98
C ASP A 20 0.19 -7.51 2.36
N SER A 21 -0.41 -8.65 2.68
CA SER A 21 -0.27 -9.32 3.98
C SER A 21 1.16 -9.77 4.32
N GLN A 22 2.09 -9.79 3.35
CA GLN A 22 3.49 -10.19 3.54
C GLN A 22 4.49 -9.24 2.87
N GLU A 23 4.11 -8.55 1.80
CA GLU A 23 4.98 -7.66 1.01
C GLU A 23 4.80 -6.17 1.31
N SER A 24 4.30 -5.80 2.50
CA SER A 24 4.15 -4.40 2.91
C SER A 24 3.15 -3.61 2.06
N VAL A 25 3.45 -2.35 1.73
CA VAL A 25 2.55 -1.42 1.03
C VAL A 25 3.05 -1.08 -0.37
N HIS A 26 2.10 -0.95 -1.28
CA HIS A 26 2.31 -0.60 -2.68
C HIS A 26 1.50 0.66 -3.03
N PHE A 27 2.14 1.60 -3.72
CA PHE A 27 1.48 2.79 -4.25
C PHE A 27 1.14 2.62 -5.72
N LEU A 28 -0.14 2.80 -6.02
CA LEU A 28 -0.72 2.68 -7.34
C LEU A 28 -1.27 4.03 -7.80
N ARG A 29 -1.27 4.20 -9.12
CA ARG A 29 -1.96 5.30 -9.79
C ARG A 29 -2.97 4.73 -10.78
N TYR A 30 -4.19 5.26 -10.77
CA TYR A 30 -5.20 4.97 -11.78
C TYR A 30 -5.05 5.89 -13.00
N ARG A 31 -4.74 5.31 -14.16
CA ARG A 31 -4.66 5.99 -15.45
C ARG A 31 -5.98 5.86 -16.19
N LYS A 32 -6.84 6.87 -16.07
CA LYS A 32 -8.20 6.87 -16.63
C LYS A 32 -8.27 6.63 -18.15
N ALA A 33 -7.33 7.18 -18.92
CA ALA A 33 -7.32 7.03 -20.37
C ALA A 33 -7.06 5.58 -20.83
N GLU A 34 -6.24 4.85 -20.08
CA GLU A 34 -5.86 3.46 -20.35
C GLU A 34 -6.73 2.46 -19.55
N ASN A 35 -7.60 2.97 -18.65
CA ASN A 35 -8.33 2.20 -17.65
C ASN A 35 -7.42 1.20 -16.90
N GLN A 36 -6.22 1.66 -16.51
CA GLN A 36 -5.19 0.80 -15.93
C GLN A 36 -4.76 1.29 -14.55
N LEU A 37 -4.52 0.34 -13.65
CA LEU A 37 -3.83 0.56 -12.39
C LEU A 37 -2.34 0.27 -12.56
N VAL A 38 -1.50 1.24 -12.24
CA VAL A 38 -0.05 1.13 -12.39
C VAL A 38 0.60 1.32 -11.03
N VAL A 39 1.32 0.30 -10.57
CA VAL A 39 2.20 0.38 -9.39
C VAL A 39 3.38 1.28 -9.76
N PHE A 40 3.64 2.30 -8.94
CA PHE A 40 4.75 3.24 -9.18
C PHE A 40 5.77 3.30 -8.04
N ALA A 41 5.45 2.78 -6.85
CA ALA A 41 6.37 2.65 -5.74
C ALA A 41 5.95 1.50 -4.82
N ASP A 42 6.93 0.82 -4.25
CA ASP A 42 6.77 -0.35 -3.37
C ASP A 42 7.72 -0.21 -2.16
N ASP A 43 7.32 -0.66 -0.97
CA ASP A 43 8.23 -0.82 0.17
C ASP A 43 9.09 -2.09 -0.03
N LEU A 44 10.42 -1.93 0.06
CA LEU A 44 11.37 -3.03 -0.14
C LEU A 44 11.48 -3.97 1.06
N THR A 45 10.95 -3.56 2.21
CA THR A 45 10.98 -4.37 3.43
C THR A 45 9.71 -5.20 3.54
N PRO A 46 9.78 -6.55 3.57
CA PRO A 46 8.61 -7.38 3.82
C PRO A 46 8.01 -7.04 5.19
N ARG A 47 6.71 -6.73 5.23
CA ARG A 47 5.95 -6.46 6.45
C ARG A 47 4.68 -7.27 6.44
N TYR A 48 4.37 -7.89 7.57
CA TYR A 48 3.14 -8.65 7.74
C TYR A 48 1.99 -7.73 8.14
N VAL A 49 1.53 -6.92 7.19
CA VAL A 49 0.64 -5.79 7.42
C VAL A 49 -0.72 -6.24 7.95
N THR A 50 -1.12 -5.65 9.07
CA THR A 50 -2.45 -5.83 9.69
C THR A 50 -3.32 -4.59 9.59
N SER A 51 -2.70 -3.41 9.54
CA SER A 51 -3.40 -2.13 9.42
C SER A 51 -2.54 -1.09 8.72
N VAL A 52 -3.18 -0.19 7.97
CA VAL A 52 -2.55 0.96 7.31
C VAL A 52 -3.40 2.19 7.52
N CYS A 53 -2.75 3.36 7.57
CA CYS A 53 -3.40 4.65 7.65
C CYS A 53 -2.69 5.65 6.74
N ILE A 54 -3.42 6.30 5.85
CA ILE A 54 -2.88 7.40 5.04
C ILE A 54 -2.70 8.63 5.95
N LEU A 55 -1.47 9.11 6.07
CA LEU A 55 -1.15 10.31 6.87
C LEU A 55 -1.21 11.57 6.00
N ASP A 56 -0.65 11.50 4.80
CA ASP A 56 -0.70 12.55 3.80
C ASP A 56 -0.62 11.96 2.38
N TYR A 57 -0.40 12.82 1.37
CA TYR A 57 -0.35 12.39 -0.02
C TYR A 57 0.85 11.49 -0.36
N HIS A 58 1.91 11.54 0.43
CA HIS A 58 3.20 10.86 0.23
C HIS A 58 3.54 9.84 1.31
N THR A 59 2.93 9.91 2.48
CA THR A 59 3.28 9.08 3.64
C THR A 59 2.08 8.26 4.15
N VAL A 60 2.38 7.04 4.62
CA VAL A 60 1.39 6.11 5.19
C VAL A 60 1.98 5.49 6.45
N ALA A 61 1.19 5.37 7.51
CA ALA A 61 1.59 4.57 8.66
C ALA A 61 1.18 3.11 8.44
N VAL A 62 2.06 2.18 8.79
CA VAL A 62 1.86 0.74 8.65
C VAL A 62 2.05 0.05 10.00
N GLY A 63 1.06 -0.73 10.41
CA GLY A 63 1.14 -1.63 11.55
C GLY A 63 1.24 -3.10 11.10
N ASP A 64 2.11 -3.88 11.74
CA ASP A 64 2.28 -5.31 11.45
C ASP A 64 1.81 -6.25 12.57
N LYS A 65 1.73 -7.55 12.28
CA LYS A 65 1.30 -8.58 13.25
C LYS A 65 2.27 -8.81 14.42
N PHE A 66 3.48 -8.24 14.36
CA PHE A 66 4.51 -8.38 15.38
C PHE A 66 4.58 -7.15 16.30
N GLY A 67 3.70 -6.17 16.10
CA GLY A 67 3.63 -4.95 16.91
C GLY A 67 4.57 -3.85 16.44
N THR A 68 5.16 -3.96 15.24
CA THR A 68 5.96 -2.88 14.65
C THR A 68 5.05 -1.83 14.02
N VAL A 69 5.45 -0.56 14.17
CA VAL A 69 4.86 0.58 13.44
C VAL A 69 5.94 1.24 12.59
N ALA A 70 5.64 1.50 11.32
CA ALA A 70 6.50 2.18 10.36
C ALA A 70 5.74 3.30 9.63
N ILE A 71 6.47 4.24 9.02
CA ILE A 71 5.98 5.34 8.18
C ILE A 71 6.68 5.28 6.82
#